data_AF-A0A2G5L1M3-F1
#
_entry.id   AF-A0A2G5L1M3-F1
#
_cell.length_a   1.000
_cell.length_b   1.000
_cell.length_c   1.000
_cell.angle_alpha   90.00
_cell.angle_beta   90.00
_cell.angle_gamma   90.00
#
_symmetry.space_group_name_H-M   'P 1'
#
loop_
_entity.id
_entity.type
_entity.pdbx_description
1 polymer ?
#
loop_
_entity_poly.entity_id
_entity_poly.type
_entity_poly.pdbx_seq_one_letter_code
_entity_poly.pdbx_strand_id
1 'polypeptide(L)'
;MGSAYQIRDQELPYYFTFQVVGWADVFSRQIYRDIVIDSFKYCQLNKGMKLYAYVIMTNHVHTIIASTANDLSGLVRDFKKYTSKQILKAASENKQESL
;
A
#
# COMPACT_ATOMS: atom_id res chain seq x y z
N MET A 1 1.56 14.05 16.82
CA MET A 1 0.36 13.20 16.60
C MET A 1 -0.32 13.71 15.34
N GLY A 2 -0.40 12.90 14.27
CA GLY A 2 -0.99 13.35 13.01
C GLY A 2 -2.51 13.44 13.11
N SER A 3 -3.12 14.44 12.45
CA SER A 3 -4.57 14.68 12.38
C SER A 3 -5.35 13.64 11.56
N ALA A 4 -4.71 12.53 11.17
CA ALA A 4 -5.32 11.50 10.36
C ALA A 4 -6.41 10.75 11.14
N TYR A 5 -7.48 10.41 10.42
CA TYR A 5 -8.56 9.59 10.95
C TYR A 5 -8.03 8.26 11.51
N GLN A 6 -8.50 7.89 12.70
CA GLN A 6 -8.13 6.64 13.36
C GLN A 6 -9.17 5.56 13.02
N ILE A 7 -8.72 4.40 12.55
CA ILE A 7 -9.58 3.24 12.34
C ILE A 7 -10.17 2.83 13.69
N ARG A 8 -11.49 2.94 13.84
CA ARG A 8 -12.18 2.62 15.10
C ARG A 8 -12.72 1.20 15.09
N ASP A 9 -13.42 0.86 14.02
CA ASP A 9 -13.93 -0.48 13.78
C ASP A 9 -12.92 -1.23 12.90
N GLN A 10 -12.45 -2.40 13.33
CA GLN A 10 -11.40 -3.14 12.61
C GLN A 10 -11.97 -4.15 11.60
N GLU A 11 -13.30 -4.32 11.53
CA GLU A 11 -13.99 -5.22 10.60
C GLU A 11 -14.59 -4.51 9.40
N LEU A 12 -14.96 -3.23 9.55
CA LEU A 12 -15.58 -2.43 8.49
C LEU A 12 -14.59 -2.05 7.37
N PRO A 13 -15.09 -1.85 6.13
CA PRO A 13 -14.28 -1.32 5.05
C PRO A 13 -13.97 0.17 5.24
N TYR A 14 -12.73 0.54 4.93
CA TYR A 14 -12.26 1.92 4.94
C TYR A 14 -11.63 2.31 3.61
N TYR A 15 -11.76 3.58 3.27
CA TYR A 15 -11.03 4.21 2.19
C TYR A 15 -9.64 4.64 2.67
N PHE A 16 -8.59 4.22 1.99
CA PHE A 16 -7.21 4.61 2.28
C PHE A 16 -6.56 5.31 1.09
N THR A 17 -5.80 6.37 1.38
CA THR A 17 -4.85 6.98 0.46
C THR A 17 -3.43 6.74 0.96
N PHE A 18 -2.60 6.07 0.16
CA PHE A 18 -1.17 5.90 0.41
C PHE A 18 -0.38 6.84 -0.49
N GLN A 19 0.30 7.83 0.08
CA GLN A 19 1.06 8.83 -0.68
C GLN A 19 2.56 8.55 -0.60
N VAL A 20 3.26 8.78 -1.72
CA VAL A 20 4.72 8.81 -1.76
C VAL A 20 5.22 10.10 -1.12
N VAL A 21 6.27 10.00 -0.30
CA VAL A 21 6.88 11.17 0.36
C VAL A 21 7.46 12.10 -0.69
N GLY A 22 7.25 13.41 -0.53
CA GLY A 22 7.73 14.41 -1.48
C GLY A 22 6.98 14.43 -2.83
N TRP A 23 5.86 13.71 -2.95
CA TRP A 23 5.05 13.65 -4.17
C TRP A 23 5.77 13.11 -5.41
N ALA A 24 6.87 12.37 -5.22
CA ALA A 24 7.62 11.76 -6.31
C ALA A 24 6.74 10.76 -7.10
N ASP A 25 6.86 10.79 -8.43
CA ASP A 25 6.10 9.94 -9.35
C ASP A 25 6.67 8.51 -9.45
N VAL A 26 6.86 7.87 -8.29
CA VAL A 26 7.40 6.50 -8.20
C VAL A 26 6.56 5.53 -9.03
N PHE A 27 5.24 5.60 -8.93
CA PHE A 27 4.35 4.67 -9.62
C PHE A 27 4.15 4.98 -11.11
N SER A 28 4.89 5.93 -11.69
CA SER A 28 4.98 6.09 -13.15
C SER A 28 5.63 4.86 -13.82
N ARG A 29 6.55 4.20 -13.12
CA ARG A 29 7.23 2.99 -13.60
C ARG A 29 6.44 1.74 -13.24
N GLN A 30 6.28 0.83 -14.20
CA GLN A 30 5.48 -0.38 -14.04
C GLN A 30 5.98 -1.27 -12.90
N ILE A 31 7.29 -1.44 -12.77
CA ILE A 31 7.91 -2.28 -11.73
C ILE A 31 7.41 -1.94 -10.32
N TYR A 32 7.17 -0.66 -10.02
CA TYR A 32 6.67 -0.24 -8.70
C TYR A 32 5.17 -0.47 -8.52
N ARG A 33 4.40 -0.37 -9.60
CA ARG A 33 2.97 -0.73 -9.57
C ARG A 33 2.81 -2.23 -9.36
N ASP A 34 3.65 -3.04 -10.01
CA ASP A 34 3.63 -4.49 -9.89
C ASP A 34 3.92 -4.92 -8.44
N ILE A 35 4.89 -4.28 -7.76
CA ILE A 35 5.17 -4.52 -6.33
C ILE A 35 3.95 -4.24 -5.44
N VAL A 36 3.20 -3.17 -5.71
CA VAL A 36 1.96 -2.85 -4.97
C VAL A 36 0.90 -3.92 -5.21
N ILE A 37 0.69 -4.33 -6.47
CA ILE A 37 -0.29 -5.36 -6.85
C ILE A 37 0.06 -6.70 -6.21
N ASP A 38 1.32 -7.10 -6.22
CA ASP A 38 1.75 -8.36 -5.61
C ASP A 38 1.64 -8.34 -4.10
N SER A 39 1.86 -7.17 -3.48
CA SER A 39 1.62 -6.98 -2.05
C SER A 39 0.12 -7.11 -1.70
N PHE A 40 -0.78 -6.59 -2.54
CA PHE A 40 -2.22 -6.83 -2.37
C PHE A 40 -2.57 -8.31 -2.47
N LYS A 41 -2.11 -9.00 -3.52
CA LYS A 41 -2.36 -10.44 -3.70
C LYS A 41 -1.87 -11.25 -2.51
N TYR A 42 -0.66 -10.96 -2.02
CA TYR A 42 -0.10 -11.63 -0.84
C TYR A 42 -0.98 -11.42 0.39
N CYS A 43 -1.42 -10.17 0.63
CA CYS A 43 -2.30 -9.86 1.76
C CYS A 43 -3.69 -10.50 1.63
N GLN A 44 -4.26 -10.60 0.43
CA GLN A 44 -5.52 -11.30 0.20
C GLN A 44 -5.39 -12.80 0.51
N LEU A 45 -4.32 -13.45 0.02
CA LEU A 45 -4.12 -14.89 0.18
C LEU A 45 -3.70 -15.31 1.59
N ASN A 46 -2.90 -14.48 2.29
CA ASN A 46 -2.22 -14.90 3.52
C ASN A 46 -2.58 -14.08 4.77
N LYS A 47 -3.19 -12.90 4.61
CA LYS A 47 -3.40 -11.94 5.71
C LYS A 47 -4.87 -11.54 5.90
N GLY A 48 -5.80 -12.14 5.15
CA GLY A 48 -7.23 -11.86 5.29
C GLY A 48 -7.63 -10.47 4.80
N MET A 49 -6.91 -9.92 3.82
CA MET A 49 -7.29 -8.64 3.20
C MET A 49 -8.50 -8.82 2.28
N LYS A 50 -9.56 -8.07 2.52
CA LYS A 50 -10.65 -7.86 1.55
C LYS A 50 -10.40 -6.56 0.81
N LEU A 51 -9.96 -6.64 -0.44
CA LEU A 51 -9.74 -5.49 -1.32
C LEU A 51 -10.94 -5.33 -2.24
N TYR A 52 -11.73 -4.27 -2.06
CA TYR A 52 -12.95 -4.02 -2.84
C TYR A 52 -12.67 -3.22 -4.11
N ALA A 53 -11.79 -2.23 -4.02
CA ALA A 53 -11.40 -1.38 -5.14
C ALA A 53 -10.02 -0.79 -4.89
N TYR A 54 -9.29 -0.48 -5.96
CA TYR A 54 -8.07 0.31 -5.90
C TYR A 54 -7.82 1.08 -7.20
N VAL A 55 -7.04 2.15 -7.10
CA VAL A 55 -6.41 2.82 -8.23
C VAL A 55 -4.99 3.23 -7.85
N ILE A 56 -4.04 3.00 -8.76
CA ILE A 56 -2.65 3.43 -8.60
C ILE A 56 -2.42 4.63 -9.51
N MET A 57 -2.31 5.81 -8.90
CA MET A 57 -1.89 7.05 -9.56
C MET A 57 -0.36 7.12 -9.58
N THR A 58 0.24 8.11 -10.24
CA THR A 58 1.70 8.20 -10.38
C THR A 58 2.46 8.38 -9.05
N ASN A 59 1.84 9.01 -8.05
CA ASN A 59 2.48 9.33 -6.77
C ASN A 59 1.66 8.91 -5.53
N HIS A 60 0.51 8.25 -5.72
CA HIS A 60 -0.30 7.73 -4.63
C HIS A 60 -1.21 6.58 -5.06
N VAL A 61 -1.72 5.84 -4.07
CA VAL A 61 -2.64 4.72 -4.28
C VAL A 61 -3.90 4.97 -3.44
N HIS A 62 -5.07 4.84 -4.04
CA HIS A 62 -6.34 4.83 -3.31
C HIS A 62 -6.89 3.41 -3.26
N THR A 63 -7.47 3.02 -2.13
CA THR A 63 -8.03 1.68 -1.92
C THR A 63 -9.27 1.70 -1.04
N ILE A 64 -10.12 0.68 -1.17
CA ILE A 64 -11.17 0.36 -0.21
C ILE A 64 -10.87 -1.03 0.34
N ILE A 65 -10.52 -1.13 1.63
CA ILE A 65 -10.01 -2.34 2.26
C ILE A 65 -10.76 -2.63 3.57
N ALA A 66 -11.06 -3.91 3.82
CA ALA A 66 -11.44 -4.44 5.13
C ALA A 66 -10.52 -5.61 5.52
N SER A 67 -10.58 -6.01 6.80
CA SER A 67 -9.87 -7.19 7.32
C SER A 67 -10.87 -8.28 7.71
N THR A 68 -10.54 -9.54 7.44
CA THR A 68 -11.32 -10.69 7.94
C THR A 68 -10.88 -11.15 9.32
N ALA A 69 -9.83 -10.55 9.89
CA ALA A 69 -9.20 -11.00 11.13
C ALA A 69 -9.36 -9.99 12.28
N ASN A 70 -10.30 -9.03 12.17
CA ASN A 70 -10.53 -7.96 13.15
C ASN A 70 -9.26 -7.16 13.50
N ASP A 71 -8.33 -7.04 12.54
CA ASP A 71 -7.08 -6.27 12.67
C ASP A 71 -6.75 -5.55 11.35
N LEU A 72 -7.57 -4.56 10.99
CA LEU A 72 -7.33 -3.74 9.80
C LEU A 72 -6.10 -2.84 9.97
N SER A 73 -5.86 -2.32 11.17
CA SER A 73 -4.74 -1.42 11.47
C SER A 73 -3.39 -2.14 11.32
N GLY A 74 -3.27 -3.35 11.88
CA GLY A 74 -2.09 -4.20 11.73
C GLY A 74 -1.88 -4.65 10.28
N LEU A 75 -2.96 -5.04 9.60
CA LEU A 75 -2.92 -5.40 8.18
C LEU A 75 -2.37 -4.25 7.31
N VAL A 76 -2.90 -3.03 7.46
CA VAL A 76 -2.45 -1.86 6.69
C VAL A 76 -1.02 -1.47 7.06
N ARG A 77 -0.64 -1.53 8.34
CA ARG A 77 0.73 -1.28 8.79
C ARG A 77 1.71 -2.22 8.11
N ASP A 78 1.42 -3.51 8.12
CA ASP A 78 2.30 -4.54 7.59
C ASP A 78 2.37 -4.48 6.06
N PHE A 79 1.24 -4.24 5.39
CA PHE A 79 1.17 -3.97 3.95
C PHE A 79 2.09 -2.79 3.58
N LYS A 80 1.96 -1.64 4.25
CA LYS A 80 2.80 -0.46 3.97
C LYS A 80 4.27 -0.75 4.19
N LYS A 81 4.61 -1.40 5.31
CA LYS A 81 6.00 -1.71 5.69
C LYS A 81 6.66 -2.67 4.69
N TYR A 82 5.96 -3.70 4.25
CA TYR A 82 6.49 -4.66 3.29
C TYR A 82 6.63 -4.00 1.91
N THR A 83 5.57 -3.38 1.42
CA THR A 83 5.53 -2.75 0.09
C THR A 83 6.62 -1.68 -0.06
N SER A 84 6.79 -0.80 0.95
CA SER A 84 7.82 0.24 0.89
C SER A 84 9.25 -0.32 0.86
N LYS A 85 9.52 -1.38 1.62
CA LYS A 85 10.83 -2.06 1.58
C LYS A 85 11.11 -2.67 0.21
N GLN A 86 10.11 -3.29 -0.42
CA GLN A 86 10.26 -3.87 -1.76
C GLN A 86 10.50 -2.79 -2.82
N ILE A 87 9.78 -1.67 -2.75
CA ILE A 87 10.00 -0.52 -3.64
C ILE A 87 11.42 0.04 -3.45
N LEU A 88 11.86 0.28 -2.22
CA LEU A 88 13.20 0.82 -1.93
C LEU A 88 14.30 -0.13 -2.39
N LYS A 89 14.11 -1.45 -2.20
CA LYS A 89 15.04 -2.46 -2.69
C LYS A 89 15.14 -2.42 -4.21
N ALA A 90 14.01 -2.48 -4.91
CA ALA A 90 13.97 -2.42 -6.37
C ALA A 90 14.59 -1.12 -6.90
N ALA A 91 14.38 0.01 -6.22
CA ALA A 91 15.01 1.28 -6.55
C ALA A 91 16.54 1.24 -6.43
N SER A 92 17.04 0.71 -5.31
CA SER A 92 18.49 0.60 -5.09
C SER A 92 19.20 -0.34 -6.06
N GLU A 93 18.50 -1.36 -6.56
CA GLU A 93 19.05 -2.34 -7.51
C GLU A 93 18.96 -1.87 -8.97
N ASN A 94 18.14 -0.85 -9.25
CA ASN A 94 17.90 -0.34 -10.59
C ASN A 94 18.91 0.76 -10.96
N LYS A 95 20.00 0.37 -11.65
CA LYS A 95 21.11 1.27 -12.03
C LYS A 95 20.72 2.46 -12.93
N GLN A 96 19.50 2.48 -13.48
CA GLN A 96 18.96 3.58 -14.30
C GLN A 96 18.07 4.54 -13.49
N GLU A 97 18.13 4.50 -12.15
CA GLU A 97 17.43 5.44 -11.30
C GLU A 97 18.25 6.65 -10.92
N SER A 98 17.81 7.79 -11.41
CA SER A 98 18.01 9.09 -10.77
C SER A 98 16.89 9.30 -9.76
N LEU A 99 17.22 9.26 -8.46
CA LEU A 99 16.36 9.71 -7.38
C LEU A 99 16.25 11.23 -7.37
#